data_AF-A0A348MX45-F1
#
_entry.id   AF-A0A348MX45-F1
#
_cell.length_a   1.000
_cell.length_b   1.000
_cell.length_c   1.000
_cell.angle_alpha   90.00
_cell.angle_beta   90.00
_cell.angle_gamma   90.00
#
_symmetry.space_group_name_H-M   'P 1'
#
loop_
_entity.id
_entity.type
_entity.pdbx_description
1 polymer ?
#
loop_
_entity_poly.entity_id
_entity_poly.type
_entity_poly.pdbx_seq_one_letter_code
_entity_poly.pdbx_strand_id
1 'polypeptide(L)'
;VLGSDTTVHIKGKILGKPTDFDDFMTMMALLSGQTHEVITAVCIATIGTTGLDMSEAVVTSKVTFGELSEQQRLAYWESGEPIGKAGGYAIQGIGGQFVKHIDGSYSGIVGLPLAQTVACLQESGVINA
;
A
#
# COMPACT_ATOMS: atom_id res chain seq x y z
N VAL A 1 14.76 12.79 -8.13
CA VAL A 1 13.69 12.75 -7.10
C VAL A 1 12.98 11.42 -7.22
N LEU A 2 12.68 10.74 -6.10
CA LEU A 2 11.82 9.55 -6.07
C LEU A 2 10.49 9.94 -5.44
N GLY A 3 9.39 9.67 -6.15
CA GLY A 3 8.03 9.72 -5.62
C GLY A 3 7.43 8.32 -5.55
N SER A 4 6.60 8.07 -4.54
CA SER A 4 5.80 6.85 -4.42
C SER A 4 4.44 7.18 -3.82
N ASP A 5 3.39 6.50 -4.28
CA ASP A 5 2.05 6.59 -3.71
C ASP A 5 1.39 5.21 -3.67
N THR A 6 0.59 4.97 -2.63
CA THR A 6 -0.02 3.67 -2.36
C THR A 6 -1.49 3.83 -2.03
N THR A 7 -2.31 3.02 -2.68
CA THR A 7 -3.74 2.95 -2.41
C THR A 7 -4.21 1.51 -2.21
N VAL A 8 -5.28 1.35 -1.44
CA VAL A 8 -6.01 0.10 -1.31
C VAL A 8 -7.25 0.15 -2.20
N HIS A 9 -7.55 -0.93 -2.91
CA HIS A 9 -8.71 -1.05 -3.79
C HIS A 9 -9.48 -2.34 -3.51
N ILE A 10 -10.79 -2.25 -3.34
CA ILE A 10 -11.67 -3.41 -3.17
C ILE A 10 -13.05 -3.12 -3.77
N LYS A 11 -13.56 -4.06 -4.58
CA LYS A 11 -14.92 -4.01 -5.15
C LYS A 11 -15.26 -2.67 -5.85
N GLY A 12 -14.32 -2.12 -6.62
CA GLY A 12 -14.51 -0.85 -7.34
C GLY A 12 -14.36 0.40 -6.48
N LYS A 13 -13.90 0.28 -5.22
CA LYS A 13 -13.70 1.40 -4.30
C LYS A 13 -12.23 1.54 -3.94
N ILE A 14 -11.73 2.78 -4.03
CA ILE A 14 -10.44 3.17 -3.47
C ILE A 14 -10.62 3.51 -2.00
N LEU A 15 -9.84 2.88 -1.13
CA LEU A 15 -9.78 3.16 0.30
C LEU A 15 -8.53 3.99 0.59
N GLY A 16 -8.74 5.28 0.86
CA GLY A 16 -7.71 6.18 1.33
C GLY A 16 -7.39 5.96 2.81
N LYS A 17 -6.95 7.02 3.48
CA LYS A 17 -6.73 7.02 4.93
C LYS A 17 -8.07 7.19 5.64
N PRO A 18 -8.37 6.45 6.73
CA PRO A 18 -9.60 6.65 7.47
C PRO A 18 -9.67 8.08 8.01
N THR A 19 -10.80 8.76 7.81
CA THR A 19 -10.97 10.15 8.30
C THR A 19 -11.31 10.21 9.79
N ASP A 20 -12.01 9.19 10.28
CA ASP A 20 -12.42 9.04 11.66
C ASP A 20 -12.67 7.55 11.99
N PHE A 21 -13.18 7.30 13.20
CA PHE A 21 -13.47 5.96 13.70
C PHE A 21 -14.54 5.23 12.87
N ASP A 22 -15.61 5.92 12.46
CA ASP A 22 -16.74 5.29 11.76
C ASP A 22 -16.34 4.89 10.33
N ASP A 23 -15.55 5.75 9.68
CA ASP A 23 -14.94 5.46 8.39
C ASP A 23 -14.00 4.25 8.48
N PHE A 24 -13.12 4.22 9.49
CA PHE A 24 -12.27 3.05 9.76
C PHE A 24 -13.08 1.76 9.98
N MET A 25 -14.12 1.80 10.81
CA MET A 25 -14.93 0.61 11.11
C MET A 25 -15.62 0.07 9.86
N THR A 26 -16.08 0.98 8.98
CA THR A 26 -16.66 0.65 7.67
C THR A 26 -15.62 0.05 6.72
N MET A 27 -14.43 0.64 6.63
CA MET A 27 -13.32 0.11 5.83
C MET A 27 -12.94 -1.32 6.29
N MET A 28 -12.73 -1.52 7.59
CA MET A 28 -12.31 -2.82 8.12
C MET A 28 -13.40 -3.89 8.00
N ALA A 29 -14.69 -3.52 8.09
CA ALA A 29 -15.79 -4.43 7.76
C ALA A 29 -15.74 -4.87 6.29
N LEU A 30 -15.45 -3.93 5.38
CA LEU A 30 -15.38 -4.22 3.94
C LEU A 30 -14.21 -5.15 3.59
N LEU A 31 -13.08 -5.02 4.30
CA LEU A 31 -11.88 -5.83 4.10
C LEU A 31 -11.97 -7.21 4.79
N SER A 32 -12.76 -7.36 5.86
CA SER A 32 -12.92 -8.61 6.63
C SER A 32 -13.22 -9.81 5.74
N GLY A 33 -12.38 -10.84 5.83
CA GLY A 33 -12.54 -12.09 5.08
C GLY A 33 -12.40 -11.94 3.56
N GLN A 34 -12.01 -10.77 3.06
CA GLN A 34 -11.90 -10.50 1.62
C GLN A 34 -10.43 -10.50 1.16
N THR A 35 -10.28 -10.60 -0.16
CA THR A 35 -9.05 -10.23 -0.85
C THR A 35 -9.22 -8.86 -1.47
N HIS A 36 -8.27 -7.96 -1.23
CA HIS A 36 -8.19 -6.63 -1.81
C HIS A 36 -6.87 -6.41 -2.53
N GLU A 37 -6.82 -5.38 -3.35
CA GLU A 37 -5.64 -4.96 -4.08
C GLU A 37 -4.95 -3.82 -3.34
N VAL A 38 -3.62 -3.89 -3.28
CA VAL A 38 -2.77 -2.78 -2.85
C VAL A 38 -1.94 -2.40 -4.08
N ILE A 39 -2.16 -1.19 -4.53
CA ILE A 39 -1.55 -0.66 -5.76
C ILE A 39 -0.57 0.42 -5.34
N THR A 40 0.69 0.24 -5.72
CA THR A 40 1.74 1.21 -5.44
C THR A 40 2.41 1.63 -6.75
N ALA A 41 2.44 2.93 -6.98
CA ALA A 41 3.17 3.55 -8.07
C ALA A 41 4.48 4.14 -7.55
N VAL A 42 5.55 3.99 -8.30
CA VAL A 42 6.85 4.65 -8.05
C VAL A 42 7.27 5.40 -9.30
N CYS A 43 7.86 6.58 -9.13
CA CYS A 43 8.40 7.42 -10.20
C CYS A 43 9.77 7.96 -9.81
N ILE A 44 10.74 7.82 -10.71
CA ILE A 44 12.07 8.41 -10.62
C ILE A 44 12.14 9.54 -11.65
N ALA A 45 12.31 10.77 -11.17
CA ALA A 45 12.50 11.95 -12.00
C ALA A 45 13.95 12.43 -11.92
N THR A 46 14.63 12.53 -13.07
CA THR A 46 16.01 13.03 -13.20
C THR A 46 16.06 14.24 -14.12
N ILE A 47 17.03 15.14 -13.90
CA ILE A 47 17.29 16.26 -14.80
C ILE A 47 18.60 15.95 -15.52
N GLY A 48 18.50 15.58 -16.80
CA GLY A 48 19.62 15.33 -17.70
C GLY A 48 20.00 16.57 -18.50
N THR A 49 20.92 16.38 -19.45
CA THR A 49 21.35 17.45 -20.38
C THR A 49 20.27 17.82 -21.39
N THR A 50 19.31 16.92 -21.64
CA THR A 50 18.18 17.10 -22.57
C THR A 50 16.90 17.57 -21.90
N GLY A 51 16.86 17.65 -20.57
CA GLY A 51 15.68 18.07 -19.81
C GLY A 51 15.29 17.09 -18.69
N LEU A 52 14.00 17.08 -18.35
CA LEU A 52 13.42 16.20 -17.34
C LEU A 52 13.14 14.81 -17.95
N ASP A 53 13.73 13.77 -17.37
CA ASP A 53 13.44 12.37 -17.70
C ASP A 53 12.70 11.70 -16.53
N MET A 54 11.80 10.77 -16.85
CA MET A 54 11.01 10.02 -15.86
C MET A 54 10.98 8.53 -16.21
N SER A 55 11.23 7.68 -15.22
CA SER A 55 10.95 6.23 -15.26
C SER A 55 9.96 5.89 -14.14
N GLU A 56 8.94 5.12 -14.44
CA GLU A 56 7.84 4.81 -13.53
C GLU A 56 7.42 3.35 -13.61
N ALA A 57 6.88 2.85 -12.49
CA ALA A 57 6.31 1.52 -12.43
C ALA A 57 5.09 1.51 -11.50
N VAL A 58 4.10 0.69 -11.85
CA VAL A 58 2.92 0.42 -11.02
C VAL A 58 2.90 -1.06 -10.67
N VAL A 59 2.78 -1.36 -9.38
CA VAL A 59 2.76 -2.72 -8.86
C VAL A 59 1.46 -2.95 -8.10
N THR A 60 0.68 -3.91 -8.58
CA THR A 60 -0.52 -4.38 -7.89
C THR A 60 -0.20 -5.67 -7.15
N SER A 61 -0.47 -5.68 -5.86
CA SER A 61 -0.40 -6.88 -5.01
C SER A 61 -1.78 -7.17 -4.44
N LYS A 62 -2.06 -8.43 -4.11
CA LYS A 62 -3.29 -8.85 -3.44
C LYS A 62 -2.98 -9.22 -1.99
N VAL A 63 -3.85 -8.79 -1.09
CA VAL A 63 -3.79 -9.12 0.34
C VAL A 63 -5.12 -9.74 0.73
N THR A 64 -5.08 -10.91 1.36
CA THR A 64 -6.27 -11.60 1.86
C THR A 64 -6.32 -11.50 3.37
N PHE A 65 -7.41 -10.95 3.89
CA PHE A 65 -7.67 -10.90 5.33
C PHE A 65 -8.40 -12.15 5.82
N GLY A 66 -8.19 -12.47 7.09
CA GLY A 66 -9.11 -13.32 7.85
C GLY A 66 -10.42 -12.60 8.16
N GLU A 67 -11.40 -13.35 8.65
CA GLU A 67 -12.60 -12.74 9.24
C GLU A 67 -12.21 -11.97 10.51
N LEU A 68 -12.74 -10.75 10.64
CA LEU A 68 -12.48 -9.82 11.72
C LEU A 68 -13.72 -9.63 12.55
N SER A 69 -13.62 -9.93 13.85
CA SER A 69 -14.68 -9.56 14.77
C SER A 69 -14.73 -8.04 14.95
N GLU A 70 -15.88 -7.53 15.41
CA GLU A 70 -16.00 -6.13 15.80
C GLU A 70 -15.01 -5.75 16.91
N GLN A 71 -14.78 -6.62 17.90
CA GLN A 71 -13.82 -6.36 18.96
C GLN A 71 -12.38 -6.26 18.44
N GLN A 72 -11.99 -7.08 17.46
CA GLN A 72 -10.65 -6.98 16.85
C GLN A 72 -10.47 -5.64 16.13
N ARG A 73 -11.50 -5.17 15.42
CA ARG A 73 -11.47 -3.87 14.74
C ARG A 73 -11.37 -2.72 15.74
N LEU A 74 -12.18 -2.75 16.81
CA LEU A 74 -12.14 -1.77 17.87
C LEU A 74 -10.76 -1.71 18.56
N ALA A 75 -10.23 -2.86 18.97
CA ALA A 75 -8.92 -2.93 19.61
C ALA A 75 -7.79 -2.43 18.69
N TYR A 76 -7.93 -2.63 17.37
CA TYR A 76 -6.97 -2.11 16.42
C TYR A 76 -7.04 -0.59 16.28
N TRP A 77 -8.25 0.00 16.26
CA TRP A 77 -8.41 1.45 16.30
C TRP A 77 -7.77 2.07 17.53
N GLU A 78 -8.01 1.47 18.71
CA GLU A 78 -7.46 1.94 19.99
C GLU A 78 -5.93 1.94 20.03
N SER A 79 -5.27 1.13 19.19
CA SER A 79 -3.81 1.15 19.06
C SER A 79 -3.27 2.44 18.40
N GLY A 80 -4.11 3.16 17.65
CA GLY A 80 -3.73 4.33 16.86
C GLY A 80 -2.97 4.01 15.56
N GLU A 81 -2.55 2.76 15.33
CA GLU A 81 -1.84 2.36 14.10
C GLU A 81 -2.63 2.61 12.79
N PRO A 82 -3.97 2.46 12.73
CA PRO A 82 -4.75 2.72 11.53
C PRO A 82 -4.66 4.15 10.99
N ILE A 83 -4.37 5.12 11.87
CA ILE A 83 -4.43 6.53 11.55
C ILE A 83 -3.39 6.87 10.49
N GLY A 84 -3.86 7.46 9.39
CA GLY A 84 -2.99 7.86 8.29
C GLY A 84 -2.53 6.73 7.37
N LYS A 85 -3.08 5.52 7.49
CA LYS A 85 -2.77 4.36 6.63
C LYS A 85 -3.84 4.15 5.56
N ALA A 86 -3.44 3.95 4.31
CA ALA A 86 -4.38 3.60 3.25
C ALA A 86 -5.09 2.27 3.58
N GLY A 87 -6.41 2.23 3.46
CA GLY A 87 -7.23 1.10 3.88
C GLY A 87 -7.27 0.85 5.40
N GLY A 88 -6.71 1.76 6.21
CA GLY A 88 -6.78 1.69 7.67
C GLY A 88 -5.91 0.61 8.32
N TYR A 89 -4.91 0.05 7.63
CA TYR A 89 -4.01 -0.93 8.24
C TYR A 89 -2.55 -0.82 7.77
N ALA A 90 -1.63 -1.32 8.58
CA ALA A 90 -0.21 -1.47 8.24
C ALA A 90 0.21 -2.94 8.35
N ILE A 91 0.64 -3.53 7.23
CA ILE A 91 0.99 -4.96 7.17
C ILE A 91 2.24 -5.32 8.00
N GLN A 92 3.15 -4.36 8.15
CA GLN A 92 4.38 -4.49 8.92
C GLN A 92 4.18 -4.31 10.43
N GLY A 93 2.97 -3.93 10.85
CA GLY A 93 2.63 -3.61 12.22
C GLY A 93 1.58 -4.58 12.79
N ILE A 94 0.80 -4.07 13.74
CA ILE A 94 -0.30 -4.79 14.40
C ILE A 94 -1.33 -5.29 13.37
N GLY A 95 -1.57 -4.54 12.29
CA GLY A 95 -2.49 -4.92 11.20
C GLY A 95 -2.07 -6.19 10.45
N GLY A 96 -0.78 -6.56 10.51
CA GLY A 96 -0.27 -7.81 9.94
C GLY A 96 -0.95 -9.06 10.52
N GLN A 97 -1.48 -8.98 11.75
CA GLN A 97 -2.19 -10.10 12.39
C GLN A 97 -3.47 -10.52 11.63
N PHE A 98 -4.02 -9.64 10.79
CA PHE A 98 -5.23 -9.89 10.02
C PHE A 98 -4.96 -10.58 8.68
N VAL A 99 -3.71 -10.56 8.21
CA VAL A 99 -3.33 -11.03 6.88
C VAL A 99 -3.15 -12.55 6.89
N LYS A 100 -3.91 -13.24 6.05
CA LYS A 100 -3.79 -14.68 5.80
C LYS A 100 -2.89 -15.00 4.62
N HIS A 101 -2.89 -14.16 3.60
CA HIS A 101 -2.14 -14.41 2.38
C HIS A 101 -1.77 -13.10 1.67
N ILE A 102 -0.64 -13.15 0.97
CA ILE A 102 -0.16 -12.08 0.10
C ILE A 102 0.22 -12.74 -1.23
N ASP A 103 -0.22 -12.13 -2.32
CA ASP A 103 0.22 -12.44 -3.68
C ASP A 103 0.77 -11.15 -4.32
N GLY A 104 2.05 -11.14 -4.66
CA GLY A 104 2.74 -9.98 -5.22
C GLY A 104 3.89 -9.44 -4.35
N SER A 105 4.06 -8.12 -4.34
CA SER A 105 5.21 -7.45 -3.71
C SER A 105 4.89 -7.00 -2.29
N TYR A 106 5.45 -7.68 -1.29
CA TYR A 106 5.38 -7.23 0.10
C TYR A 106 5.92 -5.80 0.26
N SER A 107 7.06 -5.49 -0.36
CA SER A 107 7.62 -4.13 -0.33
C SER A 107 6.70 -3.09 -0.97
N GLY A 108 6.00 -3.47 -2.06
CA GLY A 108 4.98 -2.64 -2.69
C GLY A 108 3.79 -2.39 -1.75
N ILE A 109 3.35 -3.40 -0.99
CA ILE A 109 2.28 -3.24 0.01
C ILE A 109 2.70 -2.31 1.15
N VAL A 110 3.97 -2.38 1.58
CA VAL A 110 4.51 -1.47 2.60
C VAL A 110 4.59 -0.02 2.08
N GLY A 111 4.74 0.16 0.78
CA GLY A 111 4.64 1.46 0.10
C GLY A 111 5.75 1.78 -0.90
N LEU A 112 6.67 0.85 -1.15
CA LEU A 112 7.71 1.03 -2.16
C LEU A 112 8.11 -0.33 -2.78
N PRO A 113 7.71 -0.63 -4.02
CA PRO A 113 8.03 -1.89 -4.67
C PRO A 113 9.52 -1.93 -5.05
N LEU A 114 10.34 -2.53 -4.20
CA LEU A 114 11.80 -2.38 -4.29
C LEU A 114 12.40 -2.93 -5.59
N ALA A 115 11.90 -4.07 -6.08
CA ALA A 115 12.39 -4.64 -7.34
C ALA A 115 12.17 -3.69 -8.52
N GLN A 116 10.96 -3.14 -8.64
CA GLN A 116 10.60 -2.18 -9.69
C GLN A 116 11.29 -0.82 -9.47
N THR A 117 11.46 -0.40 -8.21
CA THR A 117 12.20 0.81 -7.87
C THR A 117 13.65 0.73 -8.35
N VAL A 118 14.32 -0.41 -8.12
CA VAL A 118 15.69 -0.63 -8.59
C VAL A 118 15.75 -0.62 -10.12
N ALA A 119 14.81 -1.28 -10.79
CA ALA A 119 14.72 -1.25 -12.25
C ALA A 119 14.58 0.19 -12.79
N CYS A 120 13.66 0.99 -12.23
CA CYS A 120 13.49 2.39 -12.61
C CYS A 120 14.74 3.24 -12.35
N LEU A 121 15.46 2.98 -11.25
CA LEU A 121 16.72 3.67 -10.93
C LEU A 121 17.83 3.33 -11.93
N GLN A 122 17.91 2.07 -12.38
CA GLN A 122 18.85 1.61 -13.41
C GLN A 122 18.53 2.22 -14.77
N GLU A 123 17.26 2.20 -15.18
CA GLU A 123 16.78 2.83 -16.42
C GLU A 123 17.04 4.33 -16.46
N SER A 124 16.90 4.99 -15.31
CA SER A 124 17.17 6.43 -15.16
C SER A 124 18.67 6.77 -15.07
N GLY A 125 19.56 5.77 -15.12
CA GLY A 125 21.01 5.94 -15.01
C GLY A 125 21.49 6.44 -13.65
N VAL A 126 20.65 6.37 -12.61
CA VAL A 126 20.99 6.81 -11.24
C VAL A 126 21.93 5.81 -10.57
N ILE A 127 21.75 4.52 -10.88
CA ILE A 127 22.60 3.42 -10.40
C ILE A 127 22.97 2.51 -11.58
N ASN A 128 24.02 1.71 -11.40
CA ASN A 128 24.46 0.76 -12.41
C ASN A 128 23.60 -0.51 -12.43
N ALA A 129 23.56 -1.18 -13.59
CA ALA A 129 22.97 -2.50 -13.77
C ALA A 129 23.74 -3.61 -13.02
#